data_AF-K2DSB9-F1
#
_entry.id   AF-K2DSB9-F1
#
_cell.length_a   1.000
_cell.length_b   1.000
_cell.length_c   1.000
_cell.angle_alpha   90.00
_cell.angle_beta   90.00
_cell.angle_gamma   90.00
#
_symmetry.space_group_name_H-M   'P 1'
#
loop_
_entity.id
_entity.type
_entity.pdbx_description
1 polymer ?
#
loop_
_entity_poly.entity_id
_entity_poly.type
_entity_poly.pdbx_seq_one_letter_code
_entity_poly.pdbx_strand_id
1 'polypeptide(L)'
;MPTLSMYVGFSEMSFLLIPDGAAETGDSKKYKTFTFPYVSDNPAFVKEVLHVACKELKVDIKECQLLVSSFPSASFDYLNPVLSTTLEKLPINLQNIYPIFVSNFTLITPNGFMSAVDTSSLDANEVNSFANLVLYRQIIPNDSFDQYNVDNSIKLYPVELVLPQPNAPVIFSGDRFSTLLKEESSTYMLCFDLIKTPGIFTLKLDHQNVLPNIALSTAYNKENSRLLEDMELTTLGTLINASGRVECLVESEDGSSVLLQVEENDLFIYPMLNGAQSRVLIKNSTLGTIDTTVSGGRVGLIIDTRAKCSQNYFKKKFIAENLKNWVSRIEEALCTYQ
;
A
#
# COMPACT_ATOMS: atom_id res chain seq x y z
N MET A 1 -17.32 -18.73 -19.16
CA MET A 1 -16.64 -17.72 -20.02
C MET A 1 -15.51 -17.09 -19.23
N PRO A 2 -14.29 -16.90 -19.77
CA PRO A 2 -13.21 -16.28 -19.03
C PRO A 2 -13.55 -14.85 -18.60
N THR A 3 -13.02 -14.44 -17.45
CA THR A 3 -13.21 -13.10 -16.88
C THR A 3 -11.91 -12.32 -16.99
N LEU A 4 -11.98 -11.10 -17.55
CA LEU A 4 -10.87 -10.16 -17.57
C LEU A 4 -11.20 -9.03 -16.59
N SER A 5 -10.53 -9.03 -15.44
CA SER A 5 -10.59 -7.94 -14.47
C SER A 5 -9.60 -6.86 -14.90
N MET A 6 -10.05 -5.62 -14.97
CA MET A 6 -9.23 -4.45 -15.27
C MET A 6 -9.35 -3.44 -14.15
N TYR A 7 -8.22 -3.07 -13.57
CA TYR A 7 -8.11 -1.93 -12.66
C TYR A 7 -7.44 -0.76 -13.39
N VAL A 8 -8.08 0.40 -13.35
CA VAL A 8 -7.60 1.64 -13.98
C VAL A 8 -7.22 2.63 -12.89
N GLY A 9 -5.91 2.77 -12.69
CA GLY A 9 -5.32 3.83 -11.90
C GLY A 9 -5.14 5.12 -12.71
N PHE A 10 -4.63 6.16 -12.05
CA PHE A 10 -4.24 7.41 -12.68
C PHE A 10 -3.08 7.20 -13.65
N SER A 11 -2.01 6.53 -13.22
CA SER A 11 -0.76 6.36 -13.97
C SER A 11 -0.45 4.92 -14.34
N GLU A 12 -1.44 4.04 -14.22
CA GLU A 12 -1.28 2.63 -14.51
C GLU A 12 -2.61 1.96 -14.83
N MET A 13 -2.52 0.81 -15.49
CA MET A 13 -3.64 -0.11 -15.65
C MET A 13 -3.14 -1.52 -15.39
N SER A 14 -3.89 -2.27 -14.58
CA SER A 14 -3.58 -3.66 -14.31
C SER A 14 -4.71 -4.60 -14.68
N PHE A 15 -4.35 -5.82 -15.05
CA PHE A 15 -5.21 -6.79 -15.69
C PHE A 15 -5.00 -8.16 -15.06
N LEU A 16 -6.10 -8.80 -14.68
CA LEU A 16 -6.13 -10.19 -14.21
C LEU A 16 -7.07 -10.99 -15.10
N LEU A 17 -6.50 -11.93 -15.86
CA LEU A 17 -7.28 -12.92 -16.62
C LEU A 17 -7.52 -14.15 -15.76
N ILE A 18 -8.81 -14.45 -15.55
CA ILE A 18 -9.29 -15.65 -14.86
C ILE A 18 -9.89 -16.56 -15.92
N PRO A 19 -9.22 -17.69 -16.27
CA PRO A 19 -9.76 -18.66 -17.21
C PRO A 19 -11.10 -19.24 -16.74
N ASP A 20 -11.87 -19.78 -17.69
CA ASP A 20 -13.12 -20.47 -17.37
C ASP A 20 -12.84 -21.70 -16.51
N GLY A 21 -13.55 -21.86 -15.39
CA GLY A 21 -13.31 -22.98 -14.45
C GLY A 21 -12.00 -22.91 -13.65
N ALA A 22 -11.25 -21.80 -13.70
CA ALA A 22 -9.95 -21.68 -13.02
C ALA A 22 -10.02 -21.84 -11.49
N ALA A 23 -11.18 -21.59 -10.87
CA ALA A 23 -11.39 -21.84 -9.45
C ALA A 23 -11.31 -23.33 -9.06
N GLU A 24 -11.43 -24.24 -10.05
CA GLU A 24 -11.44 -25.70 -9.85
C GLU A 24 -10.15 -26.38 -10.35
N THR A 25 -9.47 -25.82 -11.35
CA THR A 25 -8.39 -26.50 -12.08
C THR A 25 -6.97 -26.03 -11.74
N GLY A 26 -6.81 -24.96 -10.96
CA GLY A 26 -5.49 -24.42 -10.61
C GLY A 26 -4.71 -23.86 -11.82
N ASP A 27 -5.39 -23.62 -12.93
CA ASP A 27 -4.77 -23.16 -14.18
C ASP A 27 -4.16 -21.75 -13.99
N SER A 28 -2.97 -21.55 -14.55
CA SER A 28 -2.14 -20.36 -14.28
C SER A 28 -2.87 -19.06 -14.65
N LYS A 29 -3.31 -18.33 -13.63
CA LYS A 29 -3.83 -16.96 -13.76
C LYS A 29 -2.78 -16.14 -14.49
N LYS A 30 -3.21 -15.24 -15.38
CA LYS A 30 -2.29 -14.35 -16.08
C LYS A 30 -2.50 -12.93 -15.61
N TYR A 31 -1.40 -12.31 -15.22
CA TYR A 31 -1.38 -10.97 -14.66
C TYR A 31 -0.53 -10.04 -15.52
N LYS A 32 -1.01 -8.82 -15.74
CA LYS A 32 -0.28 -7.77 -16.46
C LYS A 32 -0.54 -6.40 -15.87
N THR A 33 0.52 -5.60 -15.74
CA THR A 33 0.43 -4.19 -15.36
C THR A 33 1.16 -3.35 -16.39
N PHE A 34 0.55 -2.24 -16.75
CA PHE A 34 1.11 -1.23 -17.63
C PHE A 34 1.19 0.07 -16.85
N THR A 35 2.36 0.71 -16.84
CA THR A 35 2.60 1.97 -16.15
C THR A 35 2.88 3.06 -17.17
N PHE A 36 2.47 4.28 -16.83
CA PHE A 36 2.58 5.44 -17.71
C PHE A 36 3.12 6.65 -16.94
N PRO A 37 3.92 7.51 -17.58
CA PRO A 37 4.49 8.69 -16.94
C PRO A 37 3.50 9.84 -16.76
N TYR A 38 2.25 9.70 -17.21
CA TYR A 38 1.22 10.73 -17.11
C TYR A 38 -0.13 10.10 -16.78
N VAL A 39 -1.00 10.91 -16.18
CA VAL A 39 -2.40 10.53 -15.97
C VAL A 39 -3.17 10.62 -17.28
N SER A 40 -3.90 9.55 -17.63
CA SER A 40 -4.71 9.51 -18.85
C SER A 40 -6.04 8.81 -18.61
N ASP A 41 -7.11 9.60 -18.63
CA ASP A 41 -8.51 9.16 -18.63
C ASP A 41 -9.11 9.12 -20.06
N ASN A 42 -8.28 9.32 -21.08
CA ASN A 42 -8.72 9.38 -22.46
C ASN A 42 -9.28 8.02 -22.93
N PRO A 43 -10.55 7.94 -23.38
CA PRO A 43 -11.16 6.67 -23.77
C PRO A 43 -10.42 5.92 -24.90
N ALA A 44 -9.81 6.64 -25.85
CA ALA A 44 -9.04 6.02 -26.92
C ALA A 44 -7.75 5.40 -26.38
N PHE A 45 -7.09 6.07 -25.43
CA PHE A 45 -5.90 5.54 -24.77
C PHE A 45 -6.23 4.28 -23.96
N VAL A 46 -7.28 4.32 -23.14
CA VAL A 46 -7.72 3.15 -22.34
C VAL A 46 -8.04 1.95 -23.25
N LYS A 47 -8.72 2.17 -24.38
CA LYS A 47 -9.02 1.12 -25.36
C LYS A 47 -7.75 0.52 -25.97
N GLU A 48 -6.76 1.35 -26.27
CA GLU A 48 -5.49 0.89 -26.83
C GLU A 48 -4.72 0.03 -25.81
N VAL A 49 -4.64 0.47 -24.56
CA VAL A 49 -3.99 -0.31 -23.49
C VAL A 49 -4.70 -1.65 -23.28
N LEU A 50 -6.04 -1.66 -23.24
CA LEU A 50 -6.84 -2.89 -23.17
C LEU A 50 -6.54 -3.81 -24.37
N HIS A 51 -6.46 -3.28 -25.58
CA HIS A 51 -6.14 -4.06 -26.77
C HIS A 51 -4.75 -4.71 -26.68
N VAL A 52 -3.74 -3.95 -26.23
CA VAL A 52 -2.38 -4.45 -25.99
C VAL A 52 -2.39 -5.54 -24.91
N ALA A 53 -3.09 -5.31 -23.79
CA ALA A 53 -3.22 -6.28 -22.71
C ALA A 53 -3.85 -7.60 -23.19
N CYS A 54 -4.95 -7.53 -23.94
CA CYS A 54 -5.60 -8.70 -24.53
C CYS A 54 -4.65 -9.49 -25.45
N LYS A 55 -3.86 -8.80 -26.28
CA LYS A 55 -2.87 -9.42 -27.16
C LYS A 55 -1.77 -10.14 -26.36
N GLU A 56 -1.25 -9.53 -25.30
CA GLU A 56 -0.24 -10.15 -24.44
C GLU A 56 -0.78 -11.34 -23.63
N LEU A 57 -2.01 -11.23 -23.13
CA LEU A 57 -2.70 -12.28 -22.40
C LEU A 57 -3.18 -13.42 -23.32
N LYS A 58 -3.14 -13.20 -24.65
CA LYS A 58 -3.60 -14.10 -25.71
C LYS A 58 -5.09 -14.42 -25.58
N VAL A 59 -5.91 -13.37 -25.44
CA VAL A 59 -7.36 -13.49 -25.28
C VAL A 59 -8.09 -12.50 -26.18
N ASP A 60 -9.22 -12.90 -26.76
CA ASP A 60 -10.12 -11.98 -27.46
C ASP A 60 -11.09 -11.35 -26.44
N ILE A 61 -11.14 -10.02 -26.43
CA ILE A 61 -12.05 -9.27 -25.55
C ILE A 61 -13.52 -9.63 -25.78
N LYS A 62 -13.90 -10.04 -27.00
CA LYS A 62 -15.27 -10.47 -27.33
C LYS A 62 -15.66 -11.79 -26.68
N GLU A 63 -14.67 -12.58 -26.28
CA GLU A 63 -14.86 -13.87 -25.60
C GLU A 63 -14.71 -13.74 -24.07
N CYS A 64 -14.54 -12.51 -23.56
CA CYS A 64 -14.34 -12.23 -22.14
C CYS A 64 -15.51 -11.51 -21.49
N GLN A 65 -15.74 -11.81 -20.22
CA GLN A 65 -16.47 -10.93 -19.31
C GLN A 65 -15.51 -9.87 -18.80
N LEU A 66 -15.64 -8.63 -19.29
CA LEU A 66 -14.85 -7.51 -18.82
C LEU A 66 -15.43 -6.96 -17.52
N LEU A 67 -14.60 -6.89 -16.48
CA LEU A 67 -14.88 -6.18 -15.24
C LEU A 67 -13.96 -4.96 -15.17
N VAL A 68 -14.46 -3.82 -14.73
CA VAL A 68 -13.66 -2.59 -14.61
C VAL A 68 -13.80 -1.95 -13.24
N SER A 69 -12.68 -1.57 -12.64
CA SER A 69 -12.66 -0.71 -11.44
C SER A 69 -11.64 0.41 -11.53
N SER A 70 -11.84 1.45 -10.72
CA SER A 70 -10.93 2.58 -10.59
C SER A 70 -11.09 3.28 -9.24
N PHE A 71 -10.24 4.26 -8.97
CA PHE A 71 -10.54 5.29 -7.96
C PHE A 71 -11.82 6.07 -8.32
N PRO A 72 -12.50 6.71 -7.33
CA PRO A 72 -13.75 7.43 -7.55
C PRO A 72 -13.56 8.63 -8.47
N SER A 73 -14.07 8.57 -9.71
CA SER A 73 -14.28 9.70 -10.65
C SER A 73 -14.44 9.27 -12.11
N ALA A 74 -14.02 8.06 -12.50
CA ALA A 74 -14.02 7.62 -13.89
C ALA A 74 -15.26 6.78 -14.26
N SER A 75 -15.79 6.99 -15.47
CA SER A 75 -16.78 6.10 -16.12
C SER A 75 -16.12 5.36 -17.28
N PHE A 76 -16.45 4.07 -17.41
CA PHE A 76 -15.92 3.18 -18.44
C PHE A 76 -17.02 2.54 -19.28
N ASP A 77 -18.19 3.17 -19.37
CA ASP A 77 -19.36 2.64 -20.09
C ASP A 77 -19.04 2.35 -21.57
N TYR A 78 -18.13 3.11 -22.16
CA TYR A 78 -17.67 2.94 -23.54
C TYR A 78 -16.90 1.63 -23.82
N LEU A 79 -16.54 0.88 -22.79
CA LEU A 79 -15.94 -0.46 -22.87
C LEU A 79 -17.00 -1.57 -22.81
N ASN A 80 -18.26 -1.24 -22.51
CA ASN A 80 -19.36 -2.19 -22.27
C ASN A 80 -19.01 -3.30 -21.25
N PRO A 81 -18.52 -2.96 -20.04
CA PRO A 81 -18.18 -3.96 -19.04
C PRO A 81 -19.41 -4.65 -18.46
N VAL A 82 -19.27 -5.92 -18.06
CA VAL A 82 -20.31 -6.67 -17.34
C VAL A 82 -20.48 -6.12 -15.92
N LEU A 83 -19.39 -5.61 -15.33
CA LEU A 83 -19.39 -4.91 -14.05
C LEU A 83 -18.45 -3.71 -14.13
N SER A 84 -18.93 -2.53 -13.76
CA SER A 84 -18.12 -1.33 -13.56
C SER A 84 -18.41 -0.72 -12.19
N THR A 85 -17.38 -0.51 -11.37
CA THR A 85 -17.55 0.04 -10.02
C THR A 85 -16.29 0.76 -9.53
N THR A 86 -16.42 1.54 -8.46
CA THR A 86 -15.29 2.21 -7.80
C THR A 86 -14.69 1.32 -6.71
N LEU A 87 -13.38 1.47 -6.43
CA LEU A 87 -12.68 0.72 -5.38
C LEU A 87 -13.35 0.82 -4.01
N GLU A 88 -13.90 1.99 -3.66
CA GLU A 88 -14.59 2.25 -2.39
C GLU A 88 -15.83 1.35 -2.18
N LYS A 89 -16.43 0.86 -3.27
CA LYS A 89 -17.64 0.01 -3.25
C LYS A 89 -17.31 -1.48 -3.29
N LEU A 90 -16.05 -1.83 -3.51
CA LEU A 90 -15.63 -3.22 -3.53
C LEU A 90 -15.66 -3.79 -2.10
N PRO A 91 -15.86 -5.11 -1.93
CA PRO A 91 -15.71 -5.74 -0.63
C PRO A 91 -14.24 -5.72 -0.25
N ILE A 92 -13.80 -4.68 0.45
CA ILE A 92 -12.38 -4.48 0.81
C ILE A 92 -11.94 -5.48 1.91
N ASN A 93 -12.85 -5.96 2.75
CA ASN A 93 -12.55 -6.97 3.77
C ASN A 93 -12.55 -8.40 3.20
N LEU A 94 -11.66 -8.68 2.26
CA LEU A 94 -11.47 -10.03 1.76
C LEU A 94 -10.60 -10.85 2.73
N GLN A 95 -11.05 -12.05 3.08
CA GLN A 95 -10.22 -13.07 3.76
C GLN A 95 -9.31 -12.55 4.89
N ASN A 96 -9.85 -11.71 5.79
CA ASN A 96 -9.12 -11.26 6.97
C ASN A 96 -7.86 -10.41 6.75
N ILE A 97 -7.76 -9.73 5.61
CA ILE A 97 -6.72 -8.72 5.36
C ILE A 97 -7.26 -7.31 5.64
N TYR A 98 -6.36 -6.34 5.84
CA TYR A 98 -6.71 -4.91 5.91
C TYR A 98 -6.08 -4.15 4.74
N PRO A 99 -6.81 -3.92 3.63
CA PRO A 99 -6.27 -3.17 2.50
C PRO A 99 -6.19 -1.67 2.77
N ILE A 100 -5.16 -1.04 2.21
CA ILE A 100 -5.02 0.39 2.14
C ILE A 100 -4.68 0.72 0.69
N PHE A 101 -5.65 1.26 -0.07
CA PHE A 101 -5.42 1.70 -1.44
C PHE A 101 -5.00 3.16 -1.45
N VAL A 102 -3.86 3.44 -2.08
CA VAL A 102 -3.22 4.76 -2.07
C VAL A 102 -3.01 5.23 -3.51
N SER A 103 -3.52 6.42 -3.80
CA SER A 103 -3.06 7.23 -4.94
C SER A 103 -2.40 8.50 -4.42
N ASN A 104 -1.86 9.30 -5.34
CA ASN A 104 -1.32 10.63 -5.01
C ASN A 104 -2.36 11.58 -4.39
N PHE A 105 -3.66 11.29 -4.55
CA PHE A 105 -4.74 12.21 -4.15
C PHE A 105 -5.79 11.57 -3.25
N THR A 106 -5.80 10.24 -3.13
CA THR A 106 -6.88 9.53 -2.45
C THR A 106 -6.35 8.37 -1.64
N LEU A 107 -6.97 8.15 -0.49
CA LEU A 107 -6.71 7.04 0.40
C LEU A 107 -8.03 6.30 0.65
N ILE A 108 -8.04 4.99 0.39
CA ILE A 108 -9.22 4.14 0.61
C ILE A 108 -8.84 3.04 1.57
N THR A 109 -9.66 2.89 2.61
CA THR A 109 -9.55 1.82 3.59
C THR A 109 -10.92 1.20 3.80
N PRO A 110 -11.02 0.02 4.45
CA PRO A 110 -12.30 -0.53 4.89
C PRO A 110 -13.16 0.46 5.69
N ASN A 111 -12.53 1.40 6.39
CA ASN A 111 -13.19 2.36 7.27
C ASN A 111 -13.67 3.63 6.55
N GLY A 112 -13.23 3.86 5.31
CA GLY A 112 -13.67 5.03 4.55
C GLY A 112 -12.78 5.42 3.38
N PHE A 113 -13.31 6.37 2.62
CA PHE A 113 -12.68 7.03 1.48
C PHE A 113 -12.27 8.45 1.87
N MET A 114 -11.03 8.83 1.58
CA MET A 114 -10.51 10.18 1.81
C MET A 114 -9.88 10.72 0.53
N SER A 115 -10.30 11.92 0.12
CA SER A 115 -9.79 12.62 -1.07
C SER A 115 -9.47 14.10 -0.83
N ALA A 116 -9.70 14.58 0.39
CA ALA A 116 -9.45 15.95 0.79
C ALA A 116 -8.57 15.94 2.04
N VAL A 117 -7.39 16.56 1.93
CA VAL A 117 -6.47 16.75 3.03
C VAL A 117 -7.05 17.80 3.98
N ASP A 118 -7.01 17.55 5.29
CA ASP A 118 -7.30 18.59 6.26
C ASP A 118 -6.19 19.64 6.22
N THR A 119 -6.50 20.80 5.63
CA THR A 119 -5.56 21.91 5.47
C THR A 119 -5.53 22.86 6.66
N SER A 120 -6.33 22.61 7.71
CA SER A 120 -6.48 23.55 8.83
C SER A 120 -5.17 23.81 9.58
N SER A 121 -4.23 22.86 9.55
CA SER A 121 -2.93 22.95 10.20
C SER A 121 -1.79 23.41 9.29
N LEU A 122 -2.09 23.78 8.04
CA LEU A 122 -1.08 24.06 7.01
C LEU A 122 -0.95 25.56 6.74
N ASP A 123 0.24 25.99 6.33
CA ASP A 123 0.46 27.38 5.91
C ASP A 123 -0.09 27.66 4.50
N ALA A 124 -0.19 28.93 4.12
CA ALA A 124 -0.78 29.33 2.83
C ALA A 124 0.00 28.77 1.61
N ASN A 125 1.32 28.59 1.72
CA ASN A 125 2.13 28.05 0.63
C ASN A 125 1.91 26.54 0.49
N GLU A 126 1.80 25.85 1.62
CA GLU A 126 1.45 24.44 1.68
C GLU A 126 0.08 24.25 1.03
N VAL A 127 -0.96 24.95 1.49
CA VAL A 127 -2.33 24.88 0.91
C VAL A 127 -2.34 25.10 -0.60
N ASN A 128 -1.62 26.11 -1.10
CA ASN A 128 -1.53 26.36 -2.55
C ASN A 128 -0.82 25.22 -3.30
N SER A 129 0.19 24.60 -2.69
CA SER A 129 0.88 23.44 -3.26
C SER A 129 -0.08 22.24 -3.39
N PHE A 130 -0.92 21.98 -2.38
CA PHE A 130 -1.97 20.95 -2.48
C PHE A 130 -2.99 21.24 -3.56
N ALA A 131 -3.47 22.48 -3.64
CA ALA A 131 -4.42 22.89 -4.67
C ALA A 131 -3.85 22.68 -6.07
N ASN A 132 -2.57 23.01 -6.28
CA ASN A 132 -1.88 22.77 -7.54
C ASN A 132 -1.75 21.27 -7.86
N LEU A 133 -1.39 20.43 -6.88
CA LEU A 133 -1.32 18.98 -7.08
C LEU A 133 -2.68 18.41 -7.52
N VAL A 134 -3.78 18.89 -6.94
CA VAL A 134 -5.15 18.47 -7.31
C VAL A 134 -5.55 18.96 -8.70
N LEU A 135 -5.11 20.14 -9.12
CA LEU A 135 -5.39 20.73 -10.44
C LEU A 135 -4.52 20.13 -11.56
N TYR A 136 -3.29 19.74 -11.24
CA TYR A 136 -2.30 19.23 -12.18
C TYR A 136 -2.00 17.74 -11.94
N ARG A 137 -3.05 16.91 -11.83
CA ARG A 137 -2.93 15.47 -11.55
C ARG A 137 -2.05 14.72 -12.54
N GLN A 138 -1.94 15.23 -13.77
CA GLN A 138 -1.10 14.70 -14.83
C GLN A 138 0.41 14.81 -14.55
N ILE A 139 0.82 15.63 -13.58
CA ILE A 139 2.22 15.76 -13.17
C ILE A 139 2.50 14.68 -12.13
N ILE A 140 3.14 13.61 -12.57
CA ILE A 140 3.67 12.57 -11.69
C ILE A 140 5.05 13.00 -11.21
N PRO A 141 5.37 12.84 -9.91
CA PRO A 141 6.73 13.03 -9.43
C PRO A 141 7.74 12.20 -10.22
N ASN A 142 8.80 12.85 -10.69
CA ASN A 142 9.87 12.20 -11.45
C ASN A 142 11.10 11.87 -10.58
N ASP A 143 11.12 12.34 -9.33
CA ASP A 143 12.18 12.08 -8.36
C ASP A 143 11.61 11.88 -6.94
N SER A 144 12.46 11.36 -6.05
CA SER A 144 12.10 11.03 -4.67
C SER A 144 11.69 12.26 -3.84
N PHE A 145 12.18 13.46 -4.16
CA PHE A 145 11.89 14.68 -3.42
C PHE A 145 10.49 15.20 -3.75
N ASP A 146 10.14 15.24 -5.03
CA ASP A 146 8.79 15.57 -5.47
C ASP A 146 7.80 14.52 -4.98
N GLN A 147 8.18 13.25 -5.00
CA GLN A 147 7.34 12.17 -4.48
C GLN A 147 7.12 12.33 -2.98
N TYR A 148 8.15 12.72 -2.24
CA TYR A 148 8.04 13.02 -0.81
C TYR A 148 7.06 14.16 -0.52
N ASN A 149 7.04 15.21 -1.35
CA ASN A 149 6.10 16.31 -1.20
C ASN A 149 4.65 15.85 -1.39
N VAL A 150 4.41 14.97 -2.36
CA VAL A 150 3.10 14.34 -2.55
C VAL A 150 2.78 13.42 -1.37
N ASP A 151 3.71 12.60 -0.89
CA ASP A 151 3.46 11.68 0.22
C ASP A 151 3.14 12.41 1.54
N ASN A 152 3.74 13.58 1.75
CA ASN A 152 3.38 14.47 2.85
C ASN A 152 1.90 14.88 2.84
N SER A 153 1.28 14.92 1.67
CA SER A 153 -0.15 15.16 1.57
C SER A 153 -0.98 13.98 2.04
N ILE A 154 -0.57 12.78 1.64
CA ILE A 154 -1.30 11.55 1.91
C ILE A 154 -1.23 11.23 3.41
N LYS A 155 -0.08 11.44 4.07
CA LYS A 155 0.06 11.18 5.50
C LYS A 155 -0.78 12.09 6.40
N LEU A 156 -1.31 13.20 5.88
CA LEU A 156 -2.21 14.07 6.65
C LEU A 156 -3.62 13.48 6.82
N TYR A 157 -4.00 12.48 6.02
CA TYR A 157 -5.30 11.82 6.16
C TYR A 157 -5.46 11.20 7.56
N PRO A 158 -6.50 11.56 8.34
CA PRO A 158 -6.72 11.03 9.68
C PRO A 158 -7.33 9.62 9.58
N VAL A 159 -6.50 8.64 9.21
CA VAL A 159 -6.92 7.24 9.17
C VAL A 159 -6.58 6.56 10.48
N GLU A 160 -7.62 6.20 11.20
CA GLU A 160 -7.53 5.21 12.27
C GLU A 160 -7.64 3.82 11.66
N LEU A 161 -6.65 2.99 11.97
CA LEU A 161 -6.63 1.60 11.56
C LEU A 161 -7.35 0.77 12.61
N VAL A 162 -8.50 0.23 12.21
CA VAL A 162 -9.27 -0.72 13.01
C VAL A 162 -9.20 -2.06 12.29
N LEU A 163 -8.27 -2.91 12.73
CA LEU A 163 -8.12 -4.24 12.12
C LEU A 163 -9.39 -5.07 12.36
N PRO A 164 -9.87 -5.83 11.36
CA PRO A 164 -11.03 -6.70 11.52
C PRO A 164 -10.79 -7.80 12.55
N GLN A 165 -9.53 -8.19 12.74
CA GLN A 165 -9.10 -9.18 13.72
C GLN A 165 -7.62 -8.96 14.11
N PRO A 166 -7.20 -9.45 15.29
CA PRO A 166 -5.79 -9.44 15.68
C PRO A 166 -4.93 -10.10 14.60
N ASN A 167 -3.79 -9.48 14.27
CA ASN A 167 -2.80 -9.98 13.32
C ASN A 167 -3.26 -10.04 11.85
N ALA A 168 -4.40 -9.44 11.48
CA ALA A 168 -4.74 -9.23 10.07
C ALA A 168 -3.62 -8.45 9.38
N PRO A 169 -3.03 -8.97 8.27
CA PRO A 169 -1.97 -8.25 7.58
C PRO A 169 -2.54 -6.99 6.94
N VAL A 170 -1.81 -5.88 7.11
CA VAL A 170 -2.09 -4.63 6.42
C VAL A 170 -1.42 -4.68 5.05
N ILE A 171 -2.23 -4.55 3.99
CA ILE A 171 -1.75 -4.63 2.61
C ILE A 171 -1.91 -3.27 1.97
N PHE A 172 -0.78 -2.65 1.63
CA PHE A 172 -0.74 -1.43 0.85
C PHE A 172 -0.81 -1.76 -0.64
N SER A 173 -1.68 -1.07 -1.37
CA SER A 173 -1.89 -1.23 -2.81
C SER A 173 -2.29 0.12 -3.41
N GLY A 174 -2.41 0.21 -4.72
CA GLY A 174 -2.75 1.41 -5.48
C GLY A 174 -1.56 2.02 -6.24
N ASP A 175 -1.91 2.95 -7.13
CA ASP A 175 -1.01 3.55 -8.13
C ASP A 175 0.27 4.12 -7.53
N ARG A 176 0.21 4.64 -6.30
CA ARG A 176 1.37 5.20 -5.62
C ARG A 176 2.51 4.18 -5.48
N PHE A 177 2.21 2.89 -5.35
CA PHE A 177 3.21 1.85 -5.11
C PHE A 177 3.69 1.11 -6.36
N SER A 178 3.13 1.46 -7.51
CA SER A 178 3.41 0.81 -8.78
C SER A 178 4.11 1.69 -9.81
N THR A 179 4.46 2.94 -9.46
CA THR A 179 5.24 3.86 -10.30
C THR A 179 6.71 3.45 -10.46
N LEU A 180 7.50 4.21 -11.25
CA LEU A 180 8.91 3.95 -11.54
C LEU A 180 9.85 3.96 -10.30
N LEU A 181 9.41 4.56 -9.19
CA LEU A 181 10.18 4.66 -7.94
C LEU A 181 9.96 3.44 -7.02
N LYS A 182 9.78 2.25 -7.62
CA LYS A 182 9.57 1.00 -6.86
C LYS A 182 10.80 0.74 -6.00
N GLU A 183 10.54 0.32 -4.76
CA GLU A 183 11.56 -0.04 -3.77
C GLU A 183 12.42 1.11 -3.22
N GLU A 184 12.08 2.37 -3.50
CA GLU A 184 12.72 3.48 -2.80
C GLU A 184 12.32 3.55 -1.32
N SER A 185 13.22 4.02 -0.47
CA SER A 185 12.97 4.25 0.95
C SER A 185 11.75 5.14 1.23
N SER A 186 11.44 6.06 0.31
CA SER A 186 10.23 6.91 0.33
C SER A 186 8.94 6.08 0.32
N THR A 187 8.91 4.98 -0.45
CA THR A 187 7.76 4.07 -0.54
C THR A 187 7.50 3.38 0.79
N TYR A 188 8.54 2.85 1.44
CA TYR A 188 8.38 2.19 2.74
C TYR A 188 8.05 3.20 3.84
N MET A 189 8.64 4.41 3.78
CA MET A 189 8.33 5.50 4.71
C MET A 189 6.84 5.84 4.70
N LEU A 190 6.24 5.99 3.51
CA LEU A 190 4.81 6.27 3.40
C LEU A 190 3.97 5.17 4.05
N CYS A 191 4.31 3.89 3.81
CA CYS A 191 3.62 2.78 4.47
C CYS A 191 3.64 2.92 6.00
N PHE A 192 4.80 3.27 6.59
CA PHE A 192 4.92 3.44 8.04
C PHE A 192 4.16 4.68 8.54
N ASP A 193 4.24 5.80 7.81
CA ASP A 193 3.59 7.06 8.16
C ASP A 193 2.06 6.97 8.15
N LEU A 194 1.50 6.11 7.29
CA LEU A 194 0.05 5.85 7.23
C LEU A 194 -0.48 5.04 8.43
N ILE A 195 0.39 4.31 9.14
CA ILE A 195 0.03 3.59 10.37
C ILE A 195 0.13 4.55 11.56
N LYS A 196 -0.99 5.18 11.93
CA LYS A 196 -1.04 6.14 13.06
C LYS A 196 -1.45 5.49 14.38
N THR A 197 -2.27 4.46 14.34
CA THR A 197 -2.78 3.76 15.53
C THR A 197 -1.65 2.98 16.23
N PRO A 198 -1.47 3.08 17.54
CA PRO A 198 -0.51 2.24 18.27
C PRO A 198 -0.85 0.76 18.13
N GLY A 199 0.15 -0.08 17.93
CA GLY A 199 -0.04 -1.53 17.81
C GLY A 199 1.09 -2.25 17.10
N ILE A 200 0.87 -3.53 16.81
CA ILE A 200 1.79 -4.40 16.08
C ILE A 200 1.10 -4.88 14.80
N PHE A 201 1.76 -4.66 13.66
CA PHE A 201 1.15 -4.84 12.35
C PHE A 201 2.09 -5.60 11.42
N THR A 202 1.60 -6.66 10.80
CA THR A 202 2.28 -7.30 9.67
C THR A 202 1.99 -6.49 8.41
N LEU A 203 3.03 -5.97 7.76
CA LEU A 203 2.90 -5.10 6.60
C LEU A 203 3.27 -5.84 5.32
N LYS A 204 2.43 -5.69 4.29
CA LYS A 204 2.66 -6.21 2.94
C LYS A 204 2.40 -5.14 1.90
N LEU A 205 3.00 -5.30 0.74
CA LEU A 205 2.92 -4.36 -0.38
C LEU A 205 2.55 -5.09 -1.67
N ASP A 206 1.51 -4.58 -2.34
CA ASP A 206 1.04 -4.99 -3.66
C ASP A 206 1.54 -3.99 -4.70
N HIS A 207 2.74 -4.22 -5.23
CA HIS A 207 3.36 -3.37 -6.27
C HIS A 207 2.73 -3.49 -7.65
N GLN A 208 1.89 -4.51 -7.81
CA GLN A 208 1.36 -4.91 -9.08
C GLN A 208 -0.08 -4.44 -9.24
N ASN A 209 -0.81 -4.23 -8.15
CA ASN A 209 -2.26 -3.96 -8.10
C ASN A 209 -3.11 -5.20 -8.39
N VAL A 210 -2.65 -6.34 -7.87
CA VAL A 210 -3.38 -7.60 -7.94
C VAL A 210 -4.61 -7.56 -7.04
N LEU A 211 -4.51 -6.95 -5.86
CA LEU A 211 -5.57 -6.89 -4.86
C LEU A 211 -6.83 -6.16 -5.37
N PRO A 212 -6.75 -4.98 -6.01
CA PRO A 212 -7.88 -4.34 -6.71
C PRO A 212 -8.62 -5.29 -7.65
N ASN A 213 -7.86 -6.04 -8.46
CA ASN A 213 -8.43 -6.95 -9.46
C ASN A 213 -9.12 -8.15 -8.83
N ILE A 214 -8.59 -8.69 -7.73
CA ILE A 214 -9.22 -9.78 -6.97
C ILE A 214 -10.47 -9.28 -6.23
N ALA A 215 -10.43 -8.08 -5.65
CA ALA A 215 -11.60 -7.47 -5.01
C ALA A 215 -12.75 -7.29 -6.01
N LEU A 216 -12.43 -6.81 -7.21
CA LEU A 216 -13.39 -6.66 -8.30
C LEU A 216 -13.94 -8.01 -8.78
N SER A 217 -13.07 -9.00 -8.99
CA SER A 217 -13.52 -10.32 -9.42
C SER A 217 -14.35 -11.04 -8.35
N THR A 218 -14.09 -10.79 -7.06
CA THR A 218 -14.87 -11.31 -5.93
C THR A 218 -16.24 -10.63 -5.82
N ALA A 219 -16.31 -9.32 -6.11
CA ALA A 219 -17.58 -8.61 -6.18
C ALA A 219 -18.50 -9.16 -7.28
N TYR A 220 -17.91 -9.63 -8.39
CA TYR A 220 -18.62 -10.28 -9.47
C TYR A 220 -19.00 -11.74 -9.17
N ASN A 221 -18.04 -12.53 -8.67
CA ASN A 221 -18.25 -13.93 -8.27
C ASN A 221 -17.50 -14.22 -6.96
N LYS A 222 -18.24 -14.51 -5.89
CA LYS A 222 -17.68 -14.71 -4.55
C LYS A 222 -16.66 -15.84 -4.44
N GLU A 223 -16.74 -16.89 -5.28
CA GLU A 223 -15.76 -17.98 -5.27
C GLU A 223 -14.35 -17.51 -5.65
N ASN A 224 -14.22 -16.37 -6.34
CA ASN A 224 -12.95 -15.75 -6.67
C ASN A 224 -12.20 -15.22 -5.43
N SER A 225 -12.80 -15.23 -4.23
CA SER A 225 -12.08 -14.85 -3.02
C SER A 225 -10.88 -15.77 -2.74
N ARG A 226 -10.95 -17.05 -3.17
CA ARG A 226 -9.85 -18.01 -3.04
C ARG A 226 -8.59 -17.58 -3.81
N LEU A 227 -8.73 -16.69 -4.79
CA LEU A 227 -7.61 -16.23 -5.60
C LEU A 227 -6.57 -15.44 -4.80
N LEU A 228 -6.92 -14.96 -3.61
CA LEU A 228 -6.01 -14.25 -2.70
C LEU A 228 -4.93 -15.14 -2.11
N GLU A 229 -5.18 -16.44 -1.97
CA GLU A 229 -4.22 -17.39 -1.40
C GLU A 229 -2.96 -17.51 -2.28
N ASP A 230 -3.12 -17.31 -3.59
CA ASP A 230 -2.03 -17.35 -4.58
C ASP A 230 -1.44 -15.96 -4.89
N MET A 231 -1.80 -14.94 -4.10
CA MET A 231 -1.33 -13.57 -4.36
C MET A 231 0.13 -13.40 -3.94
N GLU A 232 1.00 -13.13 -4.90
CA GLU A 232 2.39 -12.76 -4.63
C GLU A 232 2.47 -11.32 -4.12
N LEU A 233 2.64 -11.16 -2.80
CA LEU A 233 2.85 -9.88 -2.14
C LEU A 233 4.26 -9.78 -1.59
N THR A 234 4.82 -8.57 -1.61
CA THR A 234 6.07 -8.28 -0.91
C THR A 234 5.78 -8.10 0.57
N THR A 235 6.18 -9.06 1.40
CA THR A 235 6.17 -8.88 2.87
C THR A 235 7.24 -7.86 3.25
N LEU A 236 6.82 -6.73 3.82
CA LEU A 236 7.76 -5.70 4.30
C LEU A 236 8.37 -6.13 5.65
N GLY A 237 7.56 -6.75 6.49
CA GLY A 237 7.94 -7.23 7.82
C GLY A 237 6.91 -6.85 8.86
N THR A 238 7.35 -6.64 10.10
CA THR A 238 6.47 -6.32 11.23
C THR A 238 6.76 -4.92 11.73
N LEU A 239 5.73 -4.07 11.81
CA LEU A 239 5.79 -2.74 12.40
C LEU A 239 5.22 -2.75 13.81
N ILE A 240 6.02 -2.31 14.77
CA ILE A 240 5.61 -1.91 16.12
C ILE A 240 5.48 -0.39 16.11
N ASN A 241 4.24 0.11 16.10
CA ASN A 241 3.95 1.53 16.19
C ASN A 241 3.68 1.88 17.66
N ALA A 242 4.63 2.53 18.31
CA ALA A 242 4.62 2.75 19.76
C ALA A 242 5.26 4.11 20.11
N SER A 243 4.47 5.18 20.15
CA SER A 243 4.99 6.51 20.43
C SER A 243 5.74 6.60 21.76
N GLY A 244 6.83 7.37 21.78
CA GLY A 244 7.70 7.54 22.95
C GLY A 244 8.79 6.46 23.07
N ARG A 245 9.62 6.53 24.11
CA ARG A 245 10.74 5.61 24.30
C ARG A 245 10.28 4.15 24.41
N VAL A 246 11.03 3.24 23.79
CA VAL A 246 10.76 1.80 23.77
C VAL A 246 11.98 1.03 24.26
N GLU A 247 11.77 0.09 25.19
CA GLU A 247 12.73 -0.98 25.49
C GLU A 247 12.23 -2.26 24.80
N CYS A 248 13.10 -2.94 24.06
CA CYS A 248 12.72 -4.09 23.25
C CYS A 248 13.78 -5.19 23.36
N LEU A 249 13.39 -6.40 23.74
CA LEU A 249 14.23 -7.59 23.67
C LEU A 249 13.78 -8.43 22.47
N VAL A 250 14.70 -8.72 21.56
CA VAL A 250 14.47 -9.59 20.40
C VAL A 250 15.23 -10.89 20.64
N GLU A 251 14.51 -12.02 20.65
CA GLU A 251 15.03 -13.38 20.78
C GLU A 251 14.84 -14.10 19.44
N SER A 252 15.95 -14.44 18.79
CA SER A 252 15.98 -15.19 17.53
C SER A 252 15.81 -16.69 17.77
N GLU A 253 15.41 -17.44 16.74
CA GLU A 253 15.26 -18.91 16.79
C GLU A 253 16.56 -19.65 17.16
N ASP A 254 17.73 -19.07 16.85
CA ASP A 254 19.05 -19.62 17.21
C ASP A 254 19.42 -19.42 18.69
N GLY A 255 18.54 -18.79 19.48
CA GLY A 255 18.75 -18.50 20.89
C GLY A 255 19.58 -17.24 21.15
N SER A 256 19.99 -16.51 20.10
CA SER A 256 20.58 -15.18 20.28
C SER A 256 19.53 -14.19 20.77
N SER A 257 19.94 -13.29 21.66
CA SER A 257 19.06 -12.24 22.19
C SER A 257 19.75 -10.88 22.12
N VAL A 258 18.99 -9.86 21.74
CA VAL A 258 19.46 -8.48 21.65
C VAL A 258 18.49 -7.58 22.40
N LEU A 259 19.02 -6.83 23.36
CA LEU A 259 18.28 -5.76 24.03
C LEU A 259 18.52 -4.45 23.29
N LEU A 260 17.43 -3.81 22.89
CA LEU A 260 17.39 -2.57 22.14
C LEU A 260 16.68 -1.50 22.98
N GLN A 261 17.19 -0.27 22.90
CA GLN A 261 16.50 0.92 23.40
C GLN A 261 16.32 1.88 22.23
N VAL A 262 15.07 2.21 21.94
CA VAL A 262 14.71 3.14 20.87
C VAL A 262 14.20 4.41 21.51
N GLU A 263 14.86 5.52 21.21
CA GLU A 263 14.51 6.83 21.73
C GLU A 263 13.19 7.33 21.13
N GLU A 264 12.61 8.37 21.73
CA GLU A 264 11.41 9.01 21.18
C GLU A 264 11.68 9.67 19.82
N ASN A 265 10.66 9.71 18.95
CA ASN A 265 10.73 10.32 17.62
C ASN A 265 11.75 9.68 16.65
N ASP A 266 12.09 8.42 16.86
CA ASP A 266 13.00 7.65 16.02
C ASP A 266 12.26 6.59 15.19
N LEU A 267 12.91 6.17 14.10
CA LEU A 267 12.52 5.01 13.30
C LEU A 267 13.67 4.02 13.36
N PHE A 268 13.52 2.98 14.18
CA PHE A 268 14.52 1.94 14.32
C PHE A 268 14.12 0.71 13.50
N ILE A 269 15.09 0.11 12.82
CA ILE A 269 14.87 -1.10 12.03
C ILE A 269 15.87 -2.15 12.50
N TYR A 270 15.34 -3.26 13.00
CA TYR A 270 16.10 -4.46 13.27
C TYR A 270 15.98 -5.37 12.04
N PRO A 271 17.10 -5.63 11.33
CA PRO A 271 17.06 -6.45 10.14
C PRO A 271 16.65 -7.88 10.54
N MET A 272 15.61 -8.42 9.88
CA MET A 272 15.17 -9.81 10.03
C MET A 272 14.93 -10.44 8.67
N LEU A 273 15.45 -11.66 8.47
CA LEU A 273 15.25 -12.43 7.23
C LEU A 273 13.77 -12.66 6.94
N ASN A 274 13.42 -12.69 5.65
CA ASN A 274 12.04 -12.93 5.22
C ASN A 274 11.53 -14.29 5.75
N GLY A 275 10.42 -14.26 6.47
CA GLY A 275 9.80 -15.45 7.08
C GLY A 275 10.44 -15.93 8.38
N ALA A 276 11.61 -15.40 8.79
CA ALA A 276 12.20 -15.74 10.09
C ALA A 276 11.32 -15.23 11.23
N GLN A 277 11.13 -16.06 12.25
CA GLN A 277 10.35 -15.69 13.43
C GLN A 277 11.29 -15.29 14.57
N SER A 278 10.89 -14.28 15.32
CA SER A 278 11.57 -13.89 16.56
C SER A 278 10.53 -13.60 17.61
N ARG A 279 10.83 -13.98 18.86
CA ARG A 279 10.05 -13.52 20.00
C ARG A 279 10.51 -12.11 20.36
N VAL A 280 9.56 -11.24 20.64
CA VAL A 280 9.81 -9.84 20.96
C VAL A 280 9.07 -9.48 22.23
N LEU A 281 9.83 -9.00 23.22
CA LEU A 281 9.30 -8.42 24.45
C LEU A 281 9.50 -6.91 24.41
N ILE A 282 8.40 -6.16 24.39
CA ILE A 282 8.37 -4.70 24.24
C ILE A 282 7.86 -4.10 25.53
N LYS A 283 8.47 -2.99 25.94
CA LYS A 283 7.99 -2.15 27.03
C LYS A 283 7.95 -0.69 26.58
N ASN A 284 6.76 -0.11 26.61
CA ASN A 284 6.50 1.26 26.20
C ASN A 284 5.32 1.84 27.01
N SER A 285 5.28 3.16 27.19
CA SER A 285 4.20 3.82 27.94
C SER A 285 2.83 3.73 27.26
N THR A 286 2.80 3.68 25.92
CA THR A 286 1.58 3.63 25.11
C THR A 286 1.04 2.21 25.00
N LEU A 287 1.91 1.24 24.73
CA LEU A 287 1.54 -0.16 24.51
C LEU A 287 1.56 -1.03 25.80
N GLY A 288 2.17 -0.54 26.87
CA GLY A 288 2.44 -1.34 28.07
C GLY A 288 3.59 -2.32 27.82
N THR A 289 3.45 -3.53 28.39
CA THR A 289 4.38 -4.64 28.15
C THR A 289 3.71 -5.65 27.23
N ILE A 290 4.33 -5.92 26.08
CA ILE A 290 3.84 -6.91 25.10
C ILE A 290 4.89 -7.99 24.91
N ASP A 291 4.46 -9.25 24.93
CA ASP A 291 5.26 -10.42 24.58
C ASP A 291 4.58 -11.10 23.38
N THR A 292 5.27 -11.16 22.24
CA THR A 292 4.71 -11.67 20.99
C THR A 292 5.76 -12.28 20.08
N THR A 293 5.31 -12.99 19.04
CA THR A 293 6.18 -13.48 17.96
C THR A 293 5.95 -12.64 16.72
N VAL A 294 7.03 -12.14 16.13
CA VAL A 294 7.01 -11.34 14.90
C VAL A 294 7.72 -12.08 13.78
N SER A 295 7.37 -11.76 12.54
CA SER A 295 8.05 -12.28 11.35
C SER A 295 8.82 -11.18 10.62
N GLY A 296 9.99 -11.53 10.11
CA GLY A 296 10.78 -10.67 9.22
C GLY A 296 10.17 -10.50 7.84
N GLY A 297 10.86 -9.75 6.98
CA GLY A 297 10.40 -9.40 5.64
C GLY A 297 11.50 -8.71 4.84
N ARG A 298 11.12 -7.95 3.81
CA ARG A 298 12.04 -7.16 2.99
C ARG A 298 12.80 -6.10 3.80
N VAL A 299 12.15 -5.52 4.81
CA VAL A 299 12.72 -4.50 5.71
C VAL A 299 13.10 -5.11 7.06
N GLY A 300 12.25 -5.97 7.63
CA GLY A 300 12.50 -6.65 8.91
C GLY A 300 11.53 -6.22 10.02
N LEU A 301 12.03 -6.02 11.23
CA LEU A 301 11.25 -5.51 12.36
C LEU A 301 11.44 -3.99 12.46
N ILE A 302 10.34 -3.25 12.31
CA ILE A 302 10.32 -1.80 12.38
C ILE A 302 9.75 -1.38 13.73
N ILE A 303 10.48 -0.57 14.49
CA ILE A 303 10.03 0.06 15.73
C ILE A 303 9.91 1.56 15.46
N ASP A 304 8.67 2.05 15.45
CA ASP A 304 8.35 3.44 15.14
C ASP A 304 7.84 4.15 16.38
N THR A 305 8.68 5.06 16.91
CA THR A 305 8.39 5.81 18.13
C THR A 305 7.92 7.23 17.86
N ARG A 306 7.68 7.57 16.58
CA ARG A 306 7.31 8.91 16.13
C ARG A 306 5.88 9.25 16.55
N ALA A 307 5.70 10.46 17.08
CA ALA A 307 4.39 10.94 17.50
C ALA A 307 3.53 11.41 16.31
N LYS A 308 3.08 10.48 15.46
CA LYS A 308 2.37 10.74 14.18
C LYS A 308 1.03 11.49 14.32
N CYS A 309 0.45 11.51 15.53
CA CYS A 309 -0.76 12.29 15.83
C CYS A 309 -0.46 13.71 16.34
N SER A 310 0.82 14.06 16.54
CA SER A 310 1.21 15.40 16.98
C SER A 310 1.29 16.37 15.80
N GLN A 311 0.76 17.59 15.97
CA GLN A 311 0.91 18.65 14.97
C GLN A 311 2.39 18.94 14.61
N ASN A 312 3.32 18.69 15.54
CA ASN A 312 4.74 18.89 15.28
C ASN A 312 5.31 17.92 14.24
N TYR A 313 4.75 16.70 14.13
CA TYR A 313 5.21 15.68 13.18
C TYR A 313 5.04 16.11 11.72
N PHE A 314 4.08 16.98 11.46
CA PHE A 314 3.79 17.49 10.11
C PHE A 314 4.56 18.77 9.76
N LYS A 315 5.32 19.35 10.70
CA LYS A 315 6.07 20.58 10.43
C LYS A 315 7.26 20.29 9.52
N LYS A 316 7.35 21.01 8.40
CA LYS A 316 8.44 20.90 7.41
C LYS A 316 9.84 20.93 8.04
N LYS A 317 10.07 21.79 9.04
CA LYS A 317 11.36 21.88 9.74
C LYS A 317 11.72 20.59 10.48
N PHE A 318 10.78 20.06 11.27
CA PHE A 318 10.97 18.81 12.02
C PHE A 318 11.23 17.64 11.08
N ILE A 319 10.44 17.57 10.01
CA ILE A 319 10.61 16.61 8.93
C ILE A 319 12.02 16.71 8.32
N ALA A 320 12.45 17.90 7.89
CA ALA A 320 13.72 18.08 7.21
C ALA A 320 14.92 17.69 8.09
N GLU A 321 14.82 17.93 9.41
CA GLU A 321 15.85 17.58 10.38
C GLU A 321 15.98 16.06 10.58
N ASN A 322 14.88 15.31 10.48
CA ASN A 322 14.85 13.87 10.83
C ASN A 322 14.77 12.93 9.62
N LEU A 323 14.21 13.38 8.49
CA LEU A 323 13.94 12.56 7.32
C LEU A 323 15.18 11.83 6.80
N LYS A 324 16.32 12.53 6.75
CA LYS A 324 17.57 11.95 6.26
C LYS A 324 17.99 10.73 7.09
N ASN A 325 17.82 10.79 8.41
CA ASN A 325 18.12 9.68 9.32
C ASN A 325 17.12 8.53 9.12
N TRP A 326 15.82 8.82 9.09
CA TRP A 326 14.83 7.76 8.91
C TRP A 326 14.96 7.06 7.55
N VAL A 327 15.29 7.80 6.49
CA VAL A 327 15.57 7.24 5.16
C VAL A 327 16.82 6.37 5.19
N SER A 328 17.92 6.82 5.80
CA SER A 328 19.16 6.04 5.85
C SER A 328 18.97 4.72 6.59
N ARG A 329 18.16 4.69 7.66
CA ARG A 329 17.81 3.46 8.38
C ARG A 329 17.13 2.43 7.48
N ILE A 330 16.22 2.88 6.61
CA ILE A 330 15.53 2.03 5.65
C ILE A 330 16.52 1.53 4.60
N GLU A 331 17.38 2.40 4.06
CA GLU A 331 18.40 2.03 3.07
C GLU A 331 19.37 0.98 3.62
N GLU A 332 19.87 1.18 4.84
CA GLU A 332 20.75 0.22 5.53
C GLU A 332 20.09 -1.16 5.67
N ALA A 333 18.81 -1.21 6.06
CA ALA A 333 18.07 -2.46 6.18
C ALA A 333 17.88 -3.15 4.83
N LEU A 334 17.59 -2.40 3.77
CA LEU A 334 17.43 -2.94 2.41
C LEU A 334 18.74 -3.49 1.83
N CYS A 335 19.89 -2.88 2.17
CA CYS A 335 21.22 -3.33 1.75
C CYS A 335 21.71 -4.57 2.51
N THR A 336 21.21 -4.82 3.72
CA THR A 336 21.66 -5.94 4.57
C THR A 336 21.24 -7.32 4.00
N TYR A 337 20.25 -7.36 3.09
CA TYR A 337 19.64 -8.58 2.57
C TYR A 337 19.70 -8.74 1.04
N GLN A 338 20.60 -8.02 0.37
CA GLN A 338 20.93 -8.21 -1.06
C GLN A 338 22.11 -9.18 -1.22
#